data_AF-A0A3D3HZJ5-F1
#
_entry.id   AF-A0A3D3HZJ5-F1
#
_cell.length_a   1.000
_cell.length_b   1.000
_cell.length_c   1.000
_cell.angle_alpha   90.00
_cell.angle_beta   90.00
_cell.angle_gamma   90.00
#
_symmetry.space_group_name_H-M   'P 1'
#
loop_
_entity.id
_entity.type
_entity.pdbx_description
1 polymer ?
#
loop_
_entity_poly.entity_id
_entity_poly.type
_entity_poly.pdbx_seq_one_letter_code
_entity_poly.pdbx_strand_id
1 'polypeptide(L)'
;LWVRADSFFDNGDYDSILPIIRLVTYLDPKQIDVYATGMWHIAYNFTDQENRADRRNIPIAVAFGEEGARNNDYTYELFYETGWLWYHRIQDNFPMAVTWFEQAAERKDILPARHNLLSHAKLRAGDYKGALKTWYELLEEAEKEMERNKSQRSNYAQRDTVEGNLDNLLIRLTQRGYFARENGWYDQGNYDTKPPFDVKFSASVTVTESRVMLVEGTWNVFPVGTRVKMILRDADYPNAGAAGLDWEGGDANNFSAPVGLTYVQDELFVRNRRFRKSIDLSRDPTIYPFVKDKYILEFYYTPRVAPEHIKDKFGYNGEGMTDSNFLNTEIRENQRVIYWKTEVTRDQILRRGEFGMEGVIPVFKTPNYVAPRVRNPEDDLVTPGTRRVEG
;
A
#
# COMPACT_ATOMS: atom_id res chain seq x y z
N LEU A 1 -4.91 32.18 8.50
CA LEU A 1 -5.89 31.16 8.05
C LEU A 1 -5.35 29.76 8.30
N TRP A 2 -4.15 29.42 7.80
CA TRP A 2 -3.52 28.12 8.03
C TRP A 2 -3.38 27.69 9.51
N VAL A 3 -2.88 28.58 10.39
CA VAL A 3 -2.84 28.32 11.85
C VAL A 3 -4.21 27.97 12.46
N ARG A 4 -5.30 28.48 11.87
CA ARG A 4 -6.66 28.13 12.31
C ARG A 4 -7.08 26.74 11.80
N ALA A 5 -6.61 26.33 10.63
CA ALA A 5 -6.80 24.96 10.13
C ALA A 5 -6.13 23.95 11.09
N ASP A 6 -4.94 24.26 11.59
CA ASP A 6 -4.22 23.45 12.58
C ASP A 6 -5.04 23.25 13.86
N SER A 7 -5.69 24.31 14.36
CA SER A 7 -6.59 24.18 15.51
C SER A 7 -7.82 23.30 15.25
N PHE A 8 -8.32 23.23 14.01
CA PHE A 8 -9.39 22.29 13.67
C PHE A 8 -8.87 20.86 13.58
N PHE A 9 -7.65 20.67 13.08
CA PHE A 9 -6.96 19.40 13.07
C PHE A 9 -6.77 18.82 14.48
N ASP A 10 -6.24 19.61 15.40
CA ASP A 10 -6.03 19.20 16.80
C ASP A 10 -7.33 18.78 17.50
N ASN A 11 -8.46 19.38 17.09
CA ASN A 11 -9.78 19.07 17.64
C ASN A 11 -10.51 17.96 16.86
N GLY A 12 -9.91 17.39 15.82
CA GLY A 12 -10.50 16.34 14.98
C GLY A 12 -11.66 16.79 14.08
N ASP A 13 -11.82 18.10 13.87
CA ASP A 13 -12.86 18.68 13.01
C ASP A 13 -12.37 18.78 11.56
N TYR A 14 -12.19 17.62 10.92
CA TYR A 14 -11.58 17.53 9.61
C TYR A 14 -12.43 18.16 8.49
N ASP A 15 -13.76 18.16 8.63
CA ASP A 15 -14.68 18.78 7.65
C ASP A 15 -14.46 20.30 7.57
N SER A 16 -14.14 20.94 8.70
CA SER A 16 -13.82 22.38 8.75
C SER A 16 -12.46 22.74 8.16
N ILE A 17 -11.54 21.78 8.01
CA ILE A 17 -10.18 22.02 7.47
C ILE A 17 -10.24 22.22 5.95
N LEU A 18 -11.06 21.43 5.26
CA LEU A 18 -11.11 21.37 3.80
C LEU A 18 -11.38 22.74 3.13
N PRO A 19 -12.39 23.53 3.56
CA PRO A 19 -12.60 24.87 3.02
C PRO A 19 -11.43 25.83 3.27
N ILE A 20 -10.72 25.68 4.40
CA ILE A 20 -9.59 26.55 4.75
C ILE A 20 -8.38 26.23 3.89
N ILE A 21 -8.08 24.93 3.68
CA ILE A 21 -7.04 24.49 2.74
C ILE A 21 -7.29 25.14 1.39
N ARG A 22 -8.50 24.98 0.83
CA ARG A 22 -8.82 25.52 -0.50
C ARG A 22 -8.76 27.04 -0.55
N LEU A 23 -9.26 27.73 0.47
CA LEU A 23 -9.22 29.19 0.52
C LEU A 23 -7.78 29.70 0.54
N VAL A 24 -6.89 29.06 1.31
CA VAL A 24 -5.49 29.47 1.37
C VAL A 24 -4.79 29.21 0.03
N THR A 25 -4.97 28.05 -0.60
CA THR A 25 -4.33 27.78 -1.90
C THR A 25 -4.90 28.62 -3.04
N TYR A 26 -6.15 29.08 -2.95
CA TYR A 26 -6.68 30.07 -3.89
C TYR A 26 -6.06 31.45 -3.72
N LEU A 27 -5.90 31.91 -2.47
CA LEU A 27 -5.34 33.23 -2.16
C LEU A 27 -3.83 33.28 -2.42
N ASP A 28 -3.14 32.17 -2.14
CA ASP A 28 -1.72 32.01 -2.37
C ASP A 28 -1.41 30.61 -2.93
N PRO A 29 -1.43 30.46 -4.26
CA PRO A 29 -1.17 29.17 -4.92
C PRO A 29 0.30 28.72 -4.78
N LYS A 30 1.17 29.55 -4.17
CA LYS A 30 2.57 29.21 -3.92
C LYS A 30 2.80 28.61 -2.51
N GLN A 31 1.74 28.42 -1.72
CA GLN A 31 1.82 27.83 -0.37
C GLN A 31 2.01 26.31 -0.41
N ILE A 32 3.26 25.87 -0.46
CA ILE A 32 3.63 24.45 -0.56
C ILE A 32 3.12 23.63 0.63
N ASP A 33 3.33 24.11 1.86
CA ASP A 33 2.93 23.38 3.07
C ASP A 33 1.44 23.05 3.09
N VAL A 34 0.59 23.97 2.60
CA VAL A 34 -0.86 23.78 2.58
C VAL A 34 -1.26 22.75 1.53
N TYR A 35 -0.62 22.76 0.36
CA TYR A 35 -0.83 21.71 -0.65
C TYR A 35 -0.39 20.34 -0.13
N ALA A 36 0.82 20.24 0.41
CA ALA A 36 1.38 19.00 0.91
C ALA A 36 0.54 18.45 2.07
N THR A 37 0.39 19.21 3.16
CA THR A 37 -0.37 18.77 4.34
C THR A 37 -1.84 18.55 4.01
N GLY A 38 -2.45 19.40 3.18
CA GLY A 38 -3.84 19.23 2.75
C GLY A 38 -4.07 17.94 1.97
N MET A 39 -3.22 17.64 0.99
CA MET A 39 -3.24 16.37 0.25
C MET A 39 -3.11 15.16 1.19
N TRP A 40 -2.19 15.22 2.15
CA TRP A 40 -2.00 14.14 3.12
C TRP A 40 -3.22 13.96 4.03
N HIS A 41 -3.82 15.04 4.53
CA HIS A 41 -5.06 14.93 5.31
C HIS A 41 -6.18 14.27 4.51
N ILE A 42 -6.41 14.72 3.27
CA ILE A 42 -7.41 14.16 2.36
C ILE A 42 -7.21 12.64 2.16
N ALA A 43 -5.97 12.19 2.00
CA ALA A 43 -5.68 10.79 1.69
C ALA A 43 -5.57 9.85 2.92
N TYR A 44 -5.21 10.37 4.10
CA TYR A 44 -4.84 9.57 5.27
C TYR A 44 -5.73 9.76 6.50
N ASN A 45 -6.30 10.95 6.71
CA ASN A 45 -6.82 11.32 8.04
C ASN A 45 -8.34 11.45 8.10
N PHE A 46 -9.03 11.47 6.95
CA PHE A 46 -10.48 11.22 6.93
C PHE A 46 -10.73 9.74 7.14
N THR A 47 -10.92 9.34 8.39
CA THR A 47 -11.04 7.94 8.79
C THR A 47 -12.42 7.60 9.32
N ASP A 48 -12.77 6.32 9.24
CA ASP A 48 -13.87 5.74 10.00
C ASP A 48 -13.53 5.61 11.50
N GLN A 49 -14.47 5.12 12.32
CA GLN A 49 -14.26 4.97 13.77
C GLN A 49 -13.19 3.92 14.17
N GLU A 50 -12.74 3.09 13.23
CA GLU A 50 -11.62 2.15 13.44
C GLU A 50 -10.29 2.70 12.90
N ASN A 51 -10.23 3.99 12.56
CA ASN A 51 -9.08 4.67 11.98
C ASN A 51 -8.69 4.15 10.58
N ARG A 52 -9.64 3.58 9.82
CA ARG A 52 -9.42 3.24 8.41
C ARG A 52 -9.70 4.47 7.56
N ALA A 53 -8.68 4.96 6.84
CA ALA A 53 -8.89 6.10 5.96
C ALA A 53 -9.81 5.79 4.79
N ASP A 54 -10.74 6.71 4.53
CA ASP A 54 -11.68 6.68 3.43
C ASP A 54 -10.95 6.89 2.09
N ARG A 55 -10.73 5.78 1.38
CA ARG A 55 -10.00 5.80 0.11
C ARG A 55 -10.75 6.49 -1.01
N ARG A 56 -12.05 6.78 -0.86
CA ARG A 56 -12.81 7.55 -1.85
C ARG A 56 -12.28 8.97 -2.02
N ASN A 57 -11.52 9.48 -1.04
CA ASN A 57 -10.86 10.78 -1.07
C ASN A 57 -9.51 10.79 -1.82
N ILE A 58 -8.92 9.64 -2.13
CA ILE A 58 -7.60 9.58 -2.77
C ILE A 58 -7.55 10.33 -4.11
N PRO A 59 -8.53 10.20 -5.02
CA PRO A 59 -8.49 10.94 -6.29
C PRO A 59 -8.46 12.47 -6.09
N ILE A 60 -9.17 12.97 -5.07
CA ILE A 60 -9.16 14.39 -4.70
C ILE A 60 -7.76 14.79 -4.23
N ALA A 61 -7.15 13.98 -3.37
CA ALA A 61 -5.79 14.23 -2.88
C ALA A 61 -4.76 14.25 -4.03
N VAL A 62 -4.84 13.29 -4.96
CA VAL A 62 -3.97 13.23 -6.16
C VAL A 62 -4.13 14.50 -6.99
N ALA A 63 -5.37 14.88 -7.33
CA ALA A 63 -5.64 16.08 -8.12
C ALA A 63 -5.16 17.37 -7.42
N PHE A 64 -5.28 17.43 -6.09
CA PHE A 64 -4.81 18.56 -5.30
C PHE A 64 -3.27 18.64 -5.27
N GLY A 65 -2.59 17.50 -5.12
CA GLY A 65 -1.13 17.41 -5.25
C GLY A 65 -0.62 17.82 -6.65
N GLU A 66 -1.30 17.36 -7.70
CA GLU A 66 -1.03 17.75 -9.09
C GLU A 66 -1.21 19.25 -9.35
N GLU A 67 -2.28 19.85 -8.83
CA GLU A 67 -2.47 21.30 -8.87
C GLU A 67 -1.32 22.02 -8.16
N GLY A 68 -0.98 21.57 -6.96
CA GLY A 68 0.13 22.12 -6.18
C GLY A 68 1.46 22.05 -6.92
N ALA A 69 1.80 20.90 -7.51
CA ALA A 69 3.03 20.70 -8.28
C ALA A 69 3.09 21.60 -9.52
N ARG A 70 1.96 21.78 -10.24
CA ARG A 70 1.89 22.73 -11.36
C ARG A 70 2.06 24.18 -10.92
N ASN A 71 1.47 24.55 -9.79
CA ASN A 71 1.59 25.90 -9.25
C ASN A 71 2.98 26.18 -8.65
N ASN A 72 3.76 25.15 -8.30
CA ASN A 72 5.06 25.27 -7.64
C ASN A 72 6.16 24.51 -8.41
N ASP A 73 6.20 24.70 -9.73
CA ASP A 73 7.12 24.02 -10.64
C ASP A 73 8.61 24.32 -10.40
N TYR A 74 8.92 25.38 -9.65
CA TYR A 74 10.27 25.85 -9.33
C TYR A 74 10.99 25.04 -8.24
N THR A 75 10.29 24.18 -7.52
CA THR A 75 10.83 23.35 -6.43
C THR A 75 10.42 21.89 -6.59
N TYR A 76 11.20 20.98 -6.00
CA TYR A 76 10.93 19.54 -6.00
C TYR A 76 9.76 19.12 -5.09
N GLU A 77 9.43 19.93 -4.07
CA GLU A 77 8.68 19.47 -2.89
C GLU A 77 7.33 18.83 -3.25
N LEU A 78 6.48 19.50 -4.02
CA LEU A 78 5.15 18.96 -4.34
C LEU A 78 5.17 17.81 -5.34
N PHE A 79 6.19 17.71 -6.20
CA PHE A 79 6.39 16.51 -7.03
C PHE A 79 6.77 15.32 -6.14
N TYR A 80 7.65 15.54 -5.17
CA TYR A 80 8.06 14.51 -4.22
C TYR A 80 6.89 14.07 -3.33
N GLU A 81 6.15 15.02 -2.75
CA GLU A 81 5.02 14.71 -1.87
C GLU A 81 3.90 13.97 -2.63
N THR A 82 3.63 14.36 -3.88
CA THR A 82 2.67 13.63 -4.74
C THR A 82 3.20 12.23 -5.05
N GLY A 83 4.49 12.08 -5.37
CA GLY A 83 5.12 10.76 -5.54
C GLY A 83 5.08 9.90 -4.28
N TRP A 84 5.21 10.50 -3.09
CA TRP A 84 5.08 9.81 -1.81
C TRP A 84 3.67 9.28 -1.58
N LEU A 85 2.64 10.04 -1.96
CA LEU A 85 1.24 9.57 -1.92
C LEU A 85 1.07 8.28 -2.74
N TRP A 86 1.60 8.25 -3.97
CA TRP A 86 1.59 7.07 -4.83
C TRP A 86 2.37 5.90 -4.23
N TYR A 87 3.58 6.17 -3.73
CA TYR A 87 4.50 5.17 -3.20
C TYR A 87 4.01 4.52 -1.89
N HIS A 88 3.40 5.30 -1.00
CA HIS A 88 3.12 4.90 0.37
C HIS A 88 1.64 4.67 0.65
N ARG A 89 0.71 5.51 0.16
CA ARG A 89 -0.73 5.34 0.42
C ARG A 89 -1.40 4.44 -0.59
N ILE A 90 -1.12 4.70 -1.86
CA ILE A 90 -1.83 4.07 -2.99
C ILE A 90 -1.34 2.62 -3.17
N GLN A 91 -0.02 2.44 -3.33
CA GLN A 91 0.69 1.16 -3.32
C GLN A 91 0.23 0.10 -4.35
N ASP A 92 -0.63 0.44 -5.32
CA ASP A 92 -1.06 -0.45 -6.40
C ASP A 92 -0.50 -0.06 -7.77
N ASN A 93 0.01 1.17 -7.93
CA ASN A 93 0.64 1.70 -9.13
C ASN A 93 1.99 2.40 -8.82
N PHE A 94 3.05 1.60 -8.66
CA PHE A 94 4.41 2.13 -8.43
C PHE A 94 5.04 2.87 -9.61
N PRO A 95 4.75 2.54 -10.89
CA PRO A 95 5.19 3.37 -12.02
C PRO A 95 4.82 4.85 -11.88
N MET A 96 3.61 5.17 -11.40
CA MET A 96 3.24 6.57 -11.14
C MET A 96 4.10 7.23 -10.06
N ALA A 97 4.44 6.51 -8.99
CA ALA A 97 5.38 7.02 -7.99
C ALA A 97 6.76 7.33 -8.60
N VAL A 98 7.25 6.46 -9.50
CA VAL A 98 8.51 6.70 -10.23
C VAL A 98 8.41 7.98 -11.06
N THR A 99 7.34 8.15 -11.86
CA THR A 99 7.14 9.34 -12.68
C THR A 99 7.18 10.64 -11.87
N TRP A 100 6.52 10.66 -10.70
CA TRP A 100 6.55 11.83 -9.81
C TRP A 100 7.91 12.07 -9.17
N PHE A 101 8.60 11.02 -8.72
CA PHE A 101 9.94 11.15 -8.15
C PHE A 101 10.99 11.53 -9.19
N GLU A 102 10.85 11.12 -10.45
CA GLU A 102 11.73 11.57 -11.54
C GLU A 102 11.56 13.06 -11.80
N GLN A 103 10.33 13.57 -11.85
CA GLN A 103 10.07 15.01 -11.96
C GLN A 103 10.65 15.79 -10.77
N ALA A 104 10.54 15.26 -9.55
CA ALA A 104 11.18 15.86 -8.38
C ALA A 104 12.71 15.90 -8.52
N ALA A 105 13.31 14.81 -9.01
CA ALA A 105 14.77 14.67 -9.17
C ALA A 105 15.37 15.59 -10.24
N GLU A 106 14.58 16.10 -11.18
CA GLU A 106 15.04 17.09 -12.17
C GLU A 106 15.29 18.48 -11.58
N ARG A 107 14.75 18.76 -10.37
CA ARG A 107 14.83 20.09 -9.75
C ARG A 107 16.15 20.26 -9.00
N LYS A 108 16.74 21.46 -9.08
CA LYS A 108 18.08 21.73 -8.54
C LYS A 108 18.14 21.81 -7.01
N ASP A 109 17.01 22.05 -6.38
CA ASP A 109 16.86 22.26 -4.94
C ASP A 109 16.49 20.99 -4.17
N ILE A 110 16.36 19.85 -4.86
CA ILE A 110 16.08 18.56 -4.23
C ILE A 110 17.18 18.16 -3.24
N LEU A 111 16.76 17.67 -2.08
CA LEU A 111 17.68 17.18 -1.06
C LEU A 111 18.24 15.80 -1.45
N PRO A 112 19.54 15.53 -1.23
CA PRO A 112 20.14 14.23 -1.53
C PRO A 112 19.41 13.03 -0.92
N ALA A 113 18.91 13.16 0.31
CA ALA A 113 18.14 12.11 0.97
C ALA A 113 16.82 11.77 0.27
N ARG A 114 16.24 12.72 -0.49
CA ARG A 114 14.99 12.54 -1.23
C ARG A 114 15.21 11.79 -2.54
N HIS A 115 16.38 11.93 -3.17
CA HIS A 115 16.77 11.16 -4.36
C HIS A 115 16.81 9.65 -4.11
N ASN A 116 17.27 9.23 -2.92
CA ASN A 116 17.37 7.83 -2.53
C ASN A 116 16.05 7.05 -2.71
N LEU A 117 14.91 7.73 -2.54
CA LEU A 117 13.61 7.10 -2.64
C LEU A 117 13.24 6.70 -4.08
N LEU A 118 13.75 7.41 -5.08
CA LEU A 118 13.52 7.09 -6.49
C LEU A 118 13.95 5.65 -6.81
N SER A 119 15.14 5.25 -6.35
CA SER A 119 15.64 3.89 -6.53
C SER A 119 14.72 2.84 -5.88
N HIS A 120 14.20 3.12 -4.68
CA HIS A 120 13.24 2.22 -4.03
C HIS A 120 11.91 2.14 -4.78
N ALA A 121 11.41 3.26 -5.31
CA ALA A 121 10.22 3.27 -6.15
C ALA A 121 10.42 2.46 -7.44
N LYS A 122 11.57 2.60 -8.10
CA LYS A 122 11.94 1.81 -9.29
C LYS A 122 11.97 0.31 -9.00
N LEU A 123 12.54 -0.11 -7.86
CA LEU A 123 12.50 -1.51 -7.42
C LEU A 123 11.07 -2.02 -7.23
N ARG A 124 10.21 -1.24 -6.57
CA ARG A 124 8.79 -1.59 -6.42
C ARG A 124 8.02 -1.50 -7.74
N ALA A 125 8.47 -0.74 -8.72
CA ALA A 125 7.94 -0.75 -10.08
C ALA A 125 8.39 -1.98 -10.88
N GLY A 126 9.40 -2.72 -10.41
CA GLY A 126 9.99 -3.87 -11.09
C GLY A 126 11.19 -3.53 -11.96
N ASP A 127 11.63 -2.26 -11.94
CA ASP A 127 12.78 -1.76 -12.68
C ASP A 127 14.04 -1.78 -11.81
N TYR A 128 14.60 -2.98 -11.60
CA TYR A 128 15.83 -3.12 -10.82
C TYR A 128 17.05 -2.51 -11.52
N LYS A 129 17.05 -2.47 -12.86
CA LYS A 129 18.16 -1.90 -13.65
C LYS A 129 18.19 -0.40 -13.51
N GLY A 130 17.04 0.27 -13.64
CA GLY A 130 16.93 1.70 -13.39
C GLY A 130 17.23 2.05 -11.93
N ALA A 131 16.84 1.20 -10.97
CA ALA A 131 17.22 1.40 -9.58
C ALA A 131 18.75 1.31 -9.36
N LEU A 132 19.43 0.32 -9.94
CA LEU A 132 20.88 0.21 -9.90
C LEU A 132 21.55 1.43 -10.55
N LYS A 133 21.08 1.83 -11.73
CA LYS A 133 21.59 3.01 -12.43
C LYS A 133 21.49 4.25 -11.54
N THR A 134 20.32 4.52 -10.96
CA THR A 134 20.12 5.67 -10.07
C THR A 134 21.04 5.60 -8.85
N TRP A 135 21.26 4.41 -8.26
CA TRP A 135 22.21 4.29 -7.15
C TRP A 135 23.67 4.55 -7.54
N TYR A 136 24.11 4.06 -8.70
CA TYR A 136 25.46 4.36 -9.20
C TYR A 136 25.66 5.84 -9.47
N GLU A 137 24.68 6.51 -10.08
CA GLU A 137 24.72 7.96 -10.32
C GLU A 137 24.82 8.74 -9.01
N LEU A 138 24.00 8.39 -8.01
CA LEU A 138 24.05 9.01 -6.68
C LEU A 138 25.38 8.77 -5.96
N LEU A 139 25.98 7.59 -6.13
CA LEU A 139 27.27 7.29 -5.52
C LEU A 139 28.37 8.14 -6.15
N GLU A 140 28.40 8.24 -7.48
CA GLU A 140 29.37 9.07 -8.21
C GLU A 140 29.23 10.56 -7.81
N GLU A 141 28.01 11.06 -7.67
CA GLU A 141 27.75 12.43 -7.20
C GLU A 141 28.20 12.64 -5.75
N ALA A 142 27.89 11.70 -4.85
CA ALA A 142 28.30 11.78 -3.46
C ALA A 142 29.83 11.75 -3.30
N GLU A 143 30.54 10.94 -4.09
CA GLU A 143 32.00 10.90 -4.13
C GLU A 143 32.60 12.22 -4.63
N LYS A 144 32.02 12.81 -5.69
CA LYS A 144 32.43 14.13 -6.19
C LYS A 144 32.25 15.21 -5.12
N GLU A 145 31.12 15.24 -4.42
CA GLU A 145 30.85 16.23 -3.37
C GLU A 145 31.72 16.04 -2.13
N MET A 146 32.02 14.78 -1.76
CA MET A 146 32.99 14.47 -0.71
C MET A 146 34.39 14.99 -1.07
N GLU A 147 34.86 14.76 -2.29
CA GLU A 147 36.18 15.23 -2.75
C GLU A 147 36.26 16.75 -2.87
N ARG A 148 35.18 17.41 -3.32
CA ARG A 148 35.08 18.87 -3.40
C ARG A 148 35.15 19.53 -2.02
N ASN A 149 34.57 18.91 -0.99
CA ASN A 149 34.49 19.49 0.35
C ASN A 149 34.84 18.48 1.46
N LYS A 150 36.13 18.14 1.55
CA LYS A 150 36.65 17.13 2.49
C LYS A 150 36.49 17.47 3.97
N SER A 151 36.26 18.73 4.33
CA SER A 151 36.02 19.13 5.73
C SER A 151 34.57 18.89 6.17
N GLN A 152 33.64 18.72 5.24
CA GLN A 152 32.23 18.54 5.52
C GLN A 152 31.89 17.07 5.82
N ARG A 153 31.82 16.72 7.11
CA ARG A 153 31.54 15.34 7.57
C ARG A 153 30.23 14.75 7.04
N SER A 154 29.21 15.57 6.75
CA SER A 154 27.94 15.09 6.21
C SER A 154 28.09 14.45 4.83
N ASN A 155 29.11 14.83 4.04
CA ASN A 155 29.33 14.27 2.70
C ASN A 155 29.79 12.82 2.76
N TYR A 156 30.63 12.47 3.76
CA TYR A 156 31.01 11.09 4.04
C TYR A 156 29.80 10.25 4.43
N ALA A 157 28.97 10.74 5.36
CA ALA A 157 27.77 10.03 5.79
C ALA A 157 26.77 9.79 4.63
N GLN A 158 26.60 10.77 3.74
CA GLN A 158 25.77 10.61 2.55
C GLN A 158 26.34 9.56 1.60
N ARG A 159 27.65 9.62 1.31
CA ARG A 159 28.33 8.65 0.45
C ARG A 159 28.22 7.23 1.01
N ASP A 160 28.49 7.04 2.29
CA ASP A 160 28.41 5.73 2.97
C ASP A 160 26.98 5.19 3.00
N THR A 161 25.98 6.07 3.14
CA THR A 161 24.56 5.69 3.07
C THR A 161 24.20 5.18 1.67
N VAL A 162 24.65 5.88 0.62
CA VAL A 162 24.38 5.49 -0.77
C VAL A 162 25.11 4.19 -1.12
N GLU A 163 26.39 4.06 -0.76
CA GLU A 163 27.15 2.82 -0.96
C GLU A 163 26.49 1.64 -0.24
N GLY A 164 26.15 1.80 1.04
CA GLY A 164 25.50 0.74 1.81
C GLY A 164 24.15 0.31 1.21
N ASN A 165 23.37 1.25 0.65
CA ASN A 165 22.12 0.91 -0.03
C ASN A 165 22.36 0.15 -1.35
N LEU A 166 23.37 0.56 -2.13
CA LEU A 166 23.77 -0.10 -3.37
C LEU A 166 24.29 -1.52 -3.09
N ASP A 167 25.18 -1.70 -2.12
CA ASP A 167 25.73 -2.99 -1.73
C ASP A 167 24.62 -3.95 -1.27
N ASN A 168 23.72 -3.48 -0.42
CA ASN A 168 22.57 -4.27 0.01
C ASN A 168 21.68 -4.67 -1.17
N LEU A 169 21.47 -3.78 -2.14
CA LEU A 169 20.72 -4.10 -3.34
C LEU A 169 21.43 -5.18 -4.18
N LEU A 170 22.73 -5.04 -4.43
CA LEU A 170 23.52 -6.01 -5.18
C LEU A 170 23.51 -7.40 -4.54
N ILE A 171 23.68 -7.46 -3.22
CA ILE A 171 23.59 -8.70 -2.44
C ILE A 171 22.21 -9.34 -2.64
N ARG A 172 21.13 -8.57 -2.44
CA ARG A 172 19.75 -9.08 -2.58
C ARG A 172 19.44 -9.53 -4.00
N LEU A 173 19.85 -8.78 -5.02
CA LEU A 173 19.66 -9.17 -6.42
C LEU A 173 20.39 -10.48 -6.74
N THR A 174 21.59 -10.66 -6.18
CA THR A 174 22.38 -11.88 -6.33
C THR A 174 21.72 -13.07 -5.62
N GLN A 175 21.36 -12.91 -4.34
CA GLN A 175 20.71 -13.94 -3.52
C GLN A 175 19.35 -14.38 -4.10
N ARG A 176 18.59 -13.44 -4.63
CA ARG A 176 17.29 -13.69 -5.29
C ARG A 176 17.45 -14.17 -6.74
N GLY A 177 18.68 -14.27 -7.26
CA GLY A 177 19.00 -14.81 -8.58
C GLY A 177 18.64 -13.94 -9.78
N TYR A 178 18.52 -12.62 -9.63
CA TYR A 178 18.19 -11.70 -10.74
C TYR A 178 19.23 -11.77 -11.87
N PHE A 179 20.51 -11.61 -11.55
CA PHE A 179 21.59 -11.69 -12.53
C PHE A 179 21.66 -13.07 -13.20
N ALA A 180 21.32 -14.12 -12.46
CA ALA A 180 21.34 -15.48 -13.00
C ALA A 180 20.21 -15.75 -13.99
N ARG A 181 19.02 -15.16 -13.78
CA ARG A 181 17.91 -15.22 -14.74
C ARG A 181 18.26 -14.49 -16.03
N GLU A 182 18.82 -13.29 -15.92
CA GLU A 182 19.21 -12.47 -17.07
C GLU A 182 20.25 -13.18 -17.96
N ASN A 183 21.17 -13.93 -17.35
CA ASN A 183 22.25 -14.63 -18.04
C ASN A 183 21.94 -16.11 -18.33
N GLY A 184 20.73 -16.61 -18.04
CA GLY A 184 20.30 -17.97 -18.40
C GLY A 184 20.89 -19.13 -17.57
N TRP A 185 21.43 -18.86 -16.37
CA TRP A 185 22.07 -19.86 -15.50
C TRP A 185 21.39 -20.00 -14.12
N TYR A 186 20.21 -19.40 -13.96
CA TYR A 186 19.39 -19.52 -12.74
C TYR A 186 19.14 -20.96 -12.30
N ASP A 187 19.09 -21.92 -13.24
CA ASP A 187 18.84 -23.31 -12.88
C ASP A 187 20.01 -24.00 -12.19
N GLN A 188 21.22 -23.47 -12.34
CA GLN A 188 22.46 -24.03 -11.79
C GLN A 188 22.73 -23.59 -10.35
N GLY A 189 22.11 -22.48 -9.91
CA GLY A 189 22.35 -21.89 -8.60
C GLY A 189 21.31 -22.28 -7.53
N ASN A 190 21.72 -22.11 -6.27
CA ASN A 190 20.84 -22.16 -5.11
C ASN A 190 20.52 -20.72 -4.68
N TYR A 191 19.30 -20.26 -4.98
CA TYR A 191 18.84 -18.90 -4.73
C TYR A 191 17.73 -18.91 -3.68
N ASP A 192 17.57 -17.83 -2.93
CA ASP A 192 16.55 -17.76 -1.87
C ASP A 192 15.13 -17.89 -2.43
N THR A 193 14.92 -17.48 -3.69
CA THR A 193 13.67 -17.63 -4.44
C THR A 193 13.48 -19.04 -5.03
N LYS A 194 14.36 -20.01 -4.76
CA LYS A 194 14.31 -21.38 -5.29
C LYS A 194 14.32 -22.43 -4.16
N PRO A 195 13.43 -23.44 -4.20
CA PRO A 195 12.20 -23.49 -5.00
C PRO A 195 11.20 -22.41 -4.55
N PRO A 196 10.22 -22.03 -5.40
CA PRO A 196 9.14 -21.15 -5.00
C PRO A 196 8.38 -21.71 -3.80
N PHE A 197 8.07 -20.85 -2.83
CA PHE A 197 7.38 -21.22 -1.60
C PHE A 197 5.87 -21.21 -1.80
N ASP A 198 5.21 -22.33 -1.49
CA ASP A 198 3.75 -22.45 -1.56
C ASP A 198 3.09 -21.78 -0.34
N VAL A 199 2.42 -20.64 -0.59
CA VAL A 199 1.80 -19.84 0.46
C VAL A 199 0.47 -20.40 0.96
N LYS A 200 -0.15 -21.34 0.23
CA LYS A 200 -1.42 -21.99 0.61
C LYS A 200 -2.45 -20.99 1.13
N PHE A 201 -2.65 -19.94 0.36
CA PHE A 201 -3.61 -18.89 0.69
C PHE A 201 -5.01 -19.48 0.76
N SER A 202 -5.74 -19.15 1.82
CA SER A 202 -7.17 -19.39 1.91
C SER A 202 -7.82 -18.28 2.73
N ALA A 203 -9.11 -18.03 2.48
CA ALA A 203 -9.85 -17.01 3.19
C ALA A 203 -11.32 -17.40 3.37
N SER A 204 -11.92 -16.89 4.44
CA SER A 204 -13.34 -16.96 4.74
C SER A 204 -13.79 -15.62 5.32
N VAL A 205 -14.92 -15.12 4.84
CA VAL A 205 -15.59 -13.92 5.33
C VAL A 205 -16.98 -14.31 5.79
N THR A 206 -17.28 -14.05 7.04
CA THR A 206 -18.59 -14.32 7.66
C THR A 206 -19.25 -12.98 7.99
N VAL A 207 -20.45 -12.73 7.48
CA VAL A 207 -21.22 -11.54 7.87
C VAL A 207 -21.94 -11.85 9.18
N THR A 208 -21.35 -11.45 10.29
CA THR A 208 -21.83 -11.78 11.64
C THR A 208 -23.06 -10.94 12.00
N GLU A 209 -23.06 -9.67 11.62
CA GLU A 209 -24.15 -8.72 11.82
C GLU A 209 -24.26 -7.79 10.60
N SER A 210 -25.30 -6.96 10.54
CA SER A 210 -25.44 -6.00 9.44
C SER A 210 -24.22 -5.08 9.39
N ARG A 211 -23.47 -5.12 8.27
CA ARG A 211 -22.21 -4.37 8.05
C ARG A 211 -21.02 -4.81 8.92
N VAL A 212 -21.12 -5.94 9.63
CA VAL A 212 -20.02 -6.47 10.45
C VAL A 212 -19.53 -7.79 9.84
N MET A 213 -18.24 -7.85 9.53
CA MET A 213 -17.61 -9.00 8.89
C MET A 213 -16.48 -9.55 9.74
N LEU A 214 -16.50 -10.85 10.00
CA LEU A 214 -15.35 -11.60 10.48
C LEU A 214 -14.59 -12.17 9.29
N VAL A 215 -13.35 -11.73 9.13
CA VAL A 215 -12.42 -12.20 8.10
C VAL A 215 -11.39 -13.09 8.74
N GLU A 216 -11.18 -14.28 8.19
CA GLU A 216 -10.19 -15.24 8.66
C GLU A 216 -9.56 -16.02 7.51
N GLY A 217 -8.35 -16.52 7.69
CA GLY A 217 -7.69 -17.29 6.64
C GLY A 217 -6.28 -17.73 6.97
N THR A 218 -5.64 -18.37 5.99
CA THR A 218 -4.30 -18.94 6.12
C THR A 218 -3.33 -18.31 5.14
N TRP A 219 -2.09 -18.19 5.59
CA TRP A 219 -0.94 -17.76 4.82
C TRP A 219 0.26 -18.52 5.34
N ASN A 220 0.70 -19.59 4.68
CA ASN A 220 1.62 -20.62 5.18
C ASN A 220 3.08 -20.16 5.40
N VAL A 221 3.29 -18.88 5.67
CA VAL A 221 4.59 -18.24 5.84
C VAL A 221 4.76 -17.85 7.30
N PHE A 222 5.76 -18.43 7.95
CA PHE A 222 6.08 -18.17 9.36
C PHE A 222 6.51 -16.74 9.69
N PRO A 223 7.34 -16.04 8.87
CA PRO A 223 7.78 -14.71 9.23
C PRO A 223 6.62 -13.72 9.37
N VAL A 224 6.66 -12.98 10.47
CA VAL A 224 5.72 -11.91 10.81
C VAL A 224 5.91 -10.73 9.85
N GLY A 225 4.83 -10.02 9.52
CA GLY A 225 4.89 -8.78 8.74
C GLY A 225 4.22 -8.85 7.37
N THR A 226 3.76 -10.02 6.93
CA THR A 226 2.90 -10.12 5.74
C THR A 226 1.53 -9.49 6.05
N ARG A 227 1.03 -8.67 5.13
CA ARG A 227 -0.32 -8.14 5.15
C ARG A 227 -1.04 -8.53 3.86
N VAL A 228 -2.17 -9.22 3.99
CA VAL A 228 -3.05 -9.54 2.85
C VAL A 228 -4.07 -8.42 2.72
N LYS A 229 -4.17 -7.80 1.56
CA LYS A 229 -5.14 -6.73 1.30
C LYS A 229 -6.51 -7.35 1.06
N MET A 230 -7.52 -6.86 1.78
CA MET A 230 -8.93 -7.11 1.47
C MET A 230 -9.53 -5.83 0.90
N ILE A 231 -10.34 -5.96 -0.14
CA ILE A 231 -11.14 -4.87 -0.70
C ILE A 231 -12.60 -5.31 -0.76
N LEU A 232 -13.52 -4.44 -0.32
CA LEU A 232 -14.95 -4.59 -0.57
C LEU A 232 -15.46 -3.29 -1.18
N ARG A 233 -15.99 -3.36 -2.39
CA ARG A 233 -16.44 -2.17 -3.13
C ARG A 233 -17.70 -2.44 -3.93
N ASP A 234 -18.37 -1.38 -4.36
CA ASP A 234 -19.47 -1.50 -5.33
C ASP A 234 -19.00 -2.29 -6.57
N ALA A 235 -19.88 -3.15 -7.11
CA ALA A 235 -19.52 -3.95 -8.28
C ALA A 235 -19.26 -3.10 -9.53
N ASP A 236 -20.00 -2.01 -9.66
CA ASP A 236 -19.90 -1.00 -10.72
C ASP A 236 -19.08 0.24 -10.29
N TYR A 237 -18.18 0.09 -9.30
CA TYR A 237 -17.39 1.21 -8.81
C TYR A 237 -16.60 1.87 -9.97
N PRO A 238 -16.68 3.22 -10.15
CA PRO A 238 -16.00 3.91 -11.24
C PRO A 238 -14.50 3.67 -11.26
N ASN A 239 -13.94 3.46 -12.46
CA ASN A 239 -12.50 3.27 -12.67
C ASN A 239 -11.88 2.10 -11.87
N ALA A 240 -12.69 1.11 -11.48
CA ALA A 240 -12.18 -0.02 -10.72
C ALA A 240 -11.34 -0.98 -11.58
N GLY A 241 -10.19 -1.37 -11.03
CA GLY A 241 -9.34 -2.43 -11.55
C GLY A 241 -9.32 -3.64 -10.60
N ALA A 242 -8.64 -4.70 -11.01
CA ALA A 242 -8.33 -5.80 -10.09
C ALA A 242 -7.44 -5.29 -8.95
N ALA A 243 -7.87 -5.49 -7.71
CA ALA A 243 -7.11 -5.15 -6.50
C ALA A 243 -6.74 -3.66 -6.33
N GLY A 244 -7.53 -2.74 -6.89
CA GLY A 244 -7.31 -1.30 -6.79
C GLY A 244 -8.26 -0.49 -7.67
N LEU A 245 -7.98 0.82 -7.78
CA LEU A 245 -8.68 1.74 -8.68
C LEU A 245 -7.64 2.43 -9.58
N ASP A 246 -8.09 3.02 -10.67
CA ASP A 246 -7.39 4.18 -11.22
C ASP A 246 -7.70 5.39 -10.32
N TRP A 247 -6.65 5.92 -9.69
CA TRP A 247 -6.74 6.97 -8.68
C TRP A 247 -6.56 8.38 -9.27
N GLU A 248 -6.31 8.50 -10.57
CA GLU A 248 -6.20 9.78 -11.26
C GLU A 248 -7.60 10.40 -11.53
N GLY A 249 -7.62 11.66 -11.98
CA GLY A 249 -8.83 12.31 -12.49
C GLY A 249 -9.82 12.81 -11.42
N GLY A 250 -9.37 13.02 -10.18
CA GLY A 250 -10.16 13.73 -9.16
C GLY A 250 -10.31 15.22 -9.45
N ASP A 251 -11.10 15.92 -8.61
CA ASP A 251 -11.32 17.36 -8.72
C ASP A 251 -10.72 18.11 -7.53
N ALA A 252 -9.67 18.89 -7.80
CA ALA A 252 -9.00 19.73 -6.80
C ALA A 252 -9.87 20.91 -6.28
N ASN A 253 -11.06 21.13 -6.85
CA ASN A 253 -12.01 22.16 -6.42
C ASN A 253 -13.17 21.60 -5.59
N ASN A 254 -13.35 20.28 -5.56
CA ASN A 254 -14.42 19.62 -4.82
C ASN A 254 -13.84 18.59 -3.86
N PHE A 255 -13.72 18.99 -2.59
CA PHE A 255 -13.19 18.13 -1.53
C PHE A 255 -14.23 17.19 -0.90
N SER A 256 -15.40 17.04 -1.52
CA SER A 256 -16.43 16.13 -1.02
C SER A 256 -16.19 14.72 -1.54
N ALA A 257 -16.10 13.75 -0.63
CA ALA A 257 -16.12 12.34 -1.00
C ALA A 257 -17.42 12.02 -1.79
N PRO A 258 -17.35 11.15 -2.82
CA PRO A 258 -18.53 10.76 -3.58
C PRO A 258 -19.57 10.07 -2.69
N VAL A 259 -20.78 10.62 -2.68
CA VAL A 259 -21.91 10.11 -1.89
C VAL A 259 -22.48 8.85 -2.54
N GLY A 260 -22.82 7.86 -1.71
CA GLY A 260 -23.48 6.62 -2.16
C GLY A 260 -22.54 5.56 -2.72
N LEU A 261 -21.24 5.87 -2.87
CA LEU A 261 -20.22 4.89 -3.22
C LEU A 261 -19.65 4.22 -1.98
N THR A 262 -19.42 2.91 -2.08
CA THR A 262 -18.80 2.11 -1.02
C THR A 262 -17.45 1.58 -1.51
N TYR A 263 -16.39 1.90 -0.77
CA TYR A 263 -15.06 1.31 -0.95
C TYR A 263 -14.40 1.10 0.41
N VAL A 264 -14.14 -0.14 0.74
CA VAL A 264 -13.47 -0.59 1.95
C VAL A 264 -12.15 -1.21 1.52
N GLN A 265 -11.06 -0.84 2.18
CA GLN A 265 -9.79 -1.56 2.07
C GLN A 265 -9.21 -1.76 3.46
N ASP A 266 -8.79 -2.99 3.73
CA ASP A 266 -8.13 -3.34 4.99
C ASP A 266 -6.89 -4.21 4.73
N GLU A 267 -5.95 -4.16 5.66
CA GLU A 267 -4.72 -4.94 5.64
C GLU A 267 -4.76 -6.00 6.75
N LEU A 268 -4.93 -7.25 6.34
CA LEU A 268 -5.04 -8.39 7.22
C LEU A 268 -3.64 -8.84 7.62
N PHE A 269 -3.24 -8.47 8.83
CA PHE A 269 -1.92 -8.82 9.37
C PHE A 269 -1.82 -10.32 9.65
N VAL A 270 -0.80 -10.96 9.07
CA VAL A 270 -0.54 -12.38 9.26
C VAL A 270 0.29 -12.60 10.53
N ARG A 271 -0.23 -13.44 11.43
CA ARG A 271 0.42 -13.96 12.63
C ARG A 271 0.35 -15.47 12.60
N ASN A 272 1.47 -16.15 12.86
CA ASN A 272 1.51 -17.61 12.95
C ASN A 272 0.82 -18.33 11.78
N ARG A 273 1.10 -17.85 10.57
CA ARG A 273 0.55 -18.38 9.31
C ARG A 273 -0.96 -18.21 9.13
N ARG A 274 -1.59 -17.34 9.91
CA ARG A 274 -3.03 -17.06 9.88
C ARG A 274 -3.28 -15.57 9.95
N PHE A 275 -4.45 -15.15 9.50
CA PHE A 275 -4.94 -13.80 9.75
C PHE A 275 -6.38 -13.90 10.21
N ARG A 276 -6.76 -12.98 11.09
CA ARG A 276 -8.12 -12.87 11.60
C ARG A 276 -8.39 -11.42 11.98
N LYS A 277 -9.51 -10.87 11.52
CA LYS A 277 -9.93 -9.51 11.83
C LYS A 277 -11.45 -9.39 11.79
N SER A 278 -12.01 -8.72 12.79
CA SER A 278 -13.39 -8.23 12.72
C SER A 278 -13.36 -6.83 12.12
N ILE A 279 -14.23 -6.57 11.15
CA ILE A 279 -14.37 -5.29 10.46
C ILE A 279 -15.80 -4.82 10.72
N ASP A 280 -15.97 -3.80 11.55
CA ASP A 280 -17.26 -3.18 11.85
C ASP A 280 -17.43 -1.91 11.02
N LEU A 281 -18.22 -2.01 9.95
CA LEU A 281 -18.57 -0.90 9.07
C LEU A 281 -19.91 -0.27 9.46
N SER A 282 -20.55 -0.76 10.52
CA SER A 282 -21.89 -0.33 10.92
C SER A 282 -21.91 1.07 11.52
N ARG A 283 -20.77 1.50 12.08
CA ARG A 283 -20.57 2.76 12.79
C ARG A 283 -20.47 3.98 11.87
N ASP A 284 -20.13 3.76 10.60
CA ASP A 284 -19.85 4.82 9.63
C ASP A 284 -20.69 4.66 8.36
N PRO A 285 -22.04 4.75 8.45
CA PRO A 285 -22.94 4.49 7.32
C PRO A 285 -22.85 5.53 6.19
N THR A 286 -22.27 6.71 6.44
CA THR A 286 -22.00 7.71 5.39
C THR A 286 -20.76 7.33 4.57
N ILE A 287 -19.79 6.65 5.19
CA ILE A 287 -18.61 6.11 4.53
C ILE A 287 -18.94 4.80 3.81
N TYR A 288 -19.76 3.96 4.44
CA TYR A 288 -20.14 2.64 3.94
C TYR A 288 -21.66 2.54 3.77
N PRO A 289 -22.24 3.23 2.77
CA PRO A 289 -23.69 3.35 2.65
C PRO A 289 -24.37 2.06 2.16
N PHE A 290 -23.65 1.23 1.40
CA PHE A 290 -24.18 0.00 0.81
C PHE A 290 -25.48 0.20 0.01
N VAL A 291 -25.48 1.17 -0.93
CA VAL A 291 -26.67 1.52 -1.74
C VAL A 291 -26.92 0.54 -2.88
N LYS A 292 -25.86 0.08 -3.56
CA LYS A 292 -25.92 -0.81 -4.72
C LYS A 292 -26.42 -2.21 -4.34
N ASP A 293 -26.89 -2.98 -5.31
CA ASP A 293 -27.37 -4.35 -5.05
C ASP A 293 -26.23 -5.37 -4.96
N LYS A 294 -25.10 -5.08 -5.61
CA LYS A 294 -23.96 -5.99 -5.76
C LYS A 294 -22.63 -5.31 -5.44
N TYR A 295 -21.75 -6.10 -4.85
CA TYR A 295 -20.43 -5.71 -4.40
C TYR A 295 -19.41 -6.77 -4.81
N ILE A 296 -18.15 -6.35 -4.91
CA ILE A 296 -17.03 -7.23 -5.20
C ILE A 296 -16.13 -7.27 -3.97
N LEU A 297 -15.94 -8.47 -3.44
CA LEU A 297 -15.01 -8.79 -2.37
C LEU A 297 -13.74 -9.38 -2.99
N GLU A 298 -12.60 -8.76 -2.74
CA GLU A 298 -11.29 -9.14 -3.29
C GLU A 298 -10.29 -9.37 -2.17
N PHE A 299 -9.43 -10.36 -2.36
CA PHE A 299 -8.21 -10.56 -1.59
C PHE A 299 -7.02 -10.46 -2.53
N TYR A 300 -6.01 -9.70 -2.12
CA TYR A 300 -4.83 -9.44 -2.93
C TYR A 300 -3.56 -9.43 -2.09
N TYR A 301 -2.51 -10.02 -2.65
CA TYR A 301 -1.16 -9.89 -2.11
C TYR A 301 -0.15 -9.67 -3.22
N THR A 302 0.73 -8.69 -3.02
CA THR A 302 1.93 -8.47 -3.83
C THR A 302 3.15 -8.39 -2.94
N PRO A 303 4.27 -9.06 -3.29
CA PRO A 303 5.49 -8.97 -2.52
C PRO A 303 6.17 -7.59 -2.61
N ARG A 304 5.78 -6.72 -3.55
CA ARG A 304 6.35 -5.37 -3.72
C ARG A 304 6.16 -4.47 -2.49
N VAL A 305 5.07 -4.65 -1.75
CA VAL A 305 4.78 -3.94 -0.48
C VAL A 305 5.26 -4.68 0.76
N ALA A 306 5.73 -5.92 0.61
CA ALA A 306 6.14 -6.73 1.74
C ALA A 306 7.44 -6.21 2.39
N PRO A 307 7.68 -6.52 3.66
CA PRO A 307 8.97 -6.29 4.29
C PRO A 307 10.12 -6.99 3.54
N GLU A 308 11.34 -6.47 3.69
CA GLU A 308 12.49 -6.98 2.94
C GLU A 308 12.78 -8.46 3.22
N HIS A 309 12.64 -8.94 4.46
CA HIS A 309 12.84 -10.36 4.79
C HIS A 309 11.83 -11.30 4.11
N ILE A 310 10.63 -10.80 3.77
CA ILE A 310 9.66 -11.55 2.96
C ILE A 310 10.08 -11.52 1.48
N LYS A 311 10.50 -10.36 0.98
CA LYS A 311 11.03 -10.21 -0.38
C LYS A 311 12.31 -11.00 -0.62
N ASP A 312 13.10 -11.28 0.41
CA ASP A 312 14.27 -12.17 0.28
C ASP A 312 13.84 -13.57 -0.16
N LYS A 313 12.71 -14.07 0.35
CA LYS A 313 12.15 -15.35 -0.06
C LYS A 313 11.33 -15.27 -1.36
N PHE A 314 10.52 -14.23 -1.53
CA PHE A 314 9.58 -14.14 -2.65
C PHE A 314 10.11 -13.42 -3.88
N GLY A 315 11.16 -12.63 -3.72
CA GLY A 315 11.59 -11.66 -4.71
C GLY A 315 10.67 -10.44 -4.78
N TYR A 316 10.99 -9.48 -5.66
CA TYR A 316 10.17 -8.28 -5.84
C TYR A 316 8.92 -8.57 -6.66
N ASN A 317 8.98 -9.51 -7.60
CA ASN A 317 7.89 -9.83 -8.52
C ASN A 317 7.20 -11.16 -8.17
N GLY A 318 7.51 -11.77 -7.02
CA GLY A 318 6.88 -13.00 -6.54
C GLY A 318 7.43 -14.27 -7.18
N GLU A 319 8.57 -14.21 -7.86
CA GLU A 319 9.25 -15.33 -8.48
C GLU A 319 9.59 -16.48 -7.50
N GLY A 320 9.79 -16.16 -6.22
CA GLY A 320 10.02 -17.11 -5.13
C GLY A 320 8.76 -17.54 -4.38
N MET A 321 7.58 -17.19 -4.89
CA MET A 321 6.27 -17.53 -4.32
C MET A 321 5.45 -18.34 -5.34
N THR A 322 4.63 -19.25 -4.83
CA THR A 322 3.61 -19.95 -5.61
C THR A 322 2.37 -20.19 -4.76
N ASP A 323 1.24 -20.46 -5.41
CA ASP A 323 0.02 -20.94 -4.78
C ASP A 323 -0.71 -21.85 -5.78
N SER A 324 -1.29 -22.95 -5.30
CA SER A 324 -1.93 -23.92 -6.18
C SER A 324 -3.31 -23.48 -6.69
N ASN A 325 -3.94 -22.46 -6.08
CA ASN A 325 -5.33 -22.09 -6.34
C ASN A 325 -5.49 -20.63 -6.80
N PHE A 326 -4.67 -19.71 -6.26
CA PHE A 326 -4.90 -18.26 -6.38
C PHE A 326 -3.67 -17.48 -6.89
N LEU A 327 -2.63 -18.17 -7.35
CA LEU A 327 -1.54 -17.53 -8.06
C LEU A 327 -2.10 -16.92 -9.35
N ASN A 328 -1.90 -15.62 -9.53
CA ASN A 328 -2.31 -14.90 -10.72
C ASN A 328 -1.11 -14.14 -11.31
N THR A 329 -0.97 -14.23 -12.63
CA THR A 329 0.10 -13.57 -13.41
C THR A 329 -0.44 -12.62 -14.48
N GLU A 330 -1.75 -12.40 -14.51
CA GLU A 330 -2.46 -11.64 -15.54
C GLU A 330 -2.92 -10.27 -15.04
N ILE A 331 -3.26 -10.13 -13.75
CA ILE A 331 -3.78 -8.87 -13.21
C ILE A 331 -2.72 -7.78 -13.04
N ARG A 332 -1.45 -8.17 -13.03
CA ARG A 332 -0.29 -7.27 -12.95
C ARG A 332 0.82 -7.84 -13.83
N GLU A 333 1.19 -7.08 -14.85
CA GLU A 333 2.19 -7.49 -15.81
C GLU A 333 3.52 -7.81 -15.11
N ASN A 334 4.16 -8.91 -15.52
CA ASN A 334 5.46 -9.37 -14.99
C ASN A 334 5.49 -9.62 -13.47
N GLN A 335 4.33 -9.85 -12.84
CA GLN A 335 4.21 -10.12 -11.41
C GLN A 335 3.44 -11.40 -11.13
N ARG A 336 3.89 -12.11 -10.10
CA ARG A 336 3.18 -13.20 -9.43
C ARG A 336 2.53 -12.64 -8.19
N VAL A 337 1.21 -12.57 -8.21
CA VAL A 337 0.39 -12.07 -7.11
C VAL A 337 -0.58 -13.14 -6.66
N ILE A 338 -1.09 -13.01 -5.44
CA ILE A 338 -2.23 -13.80 -4.99
C ILE A 338 -3.48 -12.97 -5.19
N TYR A 339 -4.48 -13.55 -5.85
CA TYR A 339 -5.73 -12.86 -6.12
C TYR A 339 -6.92 -13.81 -6.07
N TRP A 340 -7.92 -13.43 -5.28
CA TRP A 340 -9.22 -14.09 -5.26
C TRP A 340 -10.31 -13.02 -5.21
N LYS A 341 -11.41 -13.26 -5.93
CA LYS A 341 -12.58 -12.39 -5.93
C LYS A 341 -13.87 -13.19 -5.84
N THR A 342 -14.89 -12.60 -5.24
CA THR A 342 -16.26 -13.10 -5.26
C THR A 342 -17.24 -11.94 -5.27
N GLU A 343 -18.41 -12.16 -5.88
CA GLU A 343 -19.53 -11.23 -5.77
C GLU A 343 -20.27 -11.48 -4.46
N VAL A 344 -20.70 -10.40 -3.81
CA VAL A 344 -21.54 -10.43 -2.62
C VAL A 344 -22.70 -9.45 -2.81
N THR A 345 -23.87 -9.77 -2.28
CA THR A 345 -25.07 -8.94 -2.43
C THR A 345 -25.26 -7.99 -1.24
N ARG A 346 -25.99 -6.90 -1.47
CA ARG A 346 -26.39 -5.98 -0.40
C ARG A 346 -27.12 -6.69 0.73
N ASP A 347 -28.04 -7.58 0.40
CA ASP A 347 -28.86 -8.26 1.39
C ASP A 347 -28.04 -9.22 2.26
N GLN A 348 -26.98 -9.82 1.70
CA GLN A 348 -26.02 -10.58 2.49
C GLN A 348 -25.24 -9.67 3.45
N ILE A 349 -24.68 -8.55 2.98
CA ILE A 349 -23.89 -7.63 3.82
C ILE A 349 -24.75 -6.99 4.93
N LEU A 350 -25.97 -6.60 4.60
CA LEU A 350 -26.88 -5.91 5.51
C LEU A 350 -27.78 -6.87 6.30
N ARG A 351 -27.59 -8.19 6.17
CA ARG A 351 -28.41 -9.22 6.84
C ARG A 351 -29.92 -8.98 6.64
N ARG A 352 -30.34 -8.79 5.38
CA ARG A 352 -31.74 -8.55 4.98
C ARG A 352 -32.38 -9.79 4.35
N GLY A 353 -33.71 -9.80 4.28
CA GLY A 353 -34.47 -10.90 3.69
C GLY A 353 -34.23 -12.22 4.42
N GLU A 354 -33.91 -13.28 3.69
CA GLU A 354 -33.57 -14.59 4.27
C GLU A 354 -32.35 -14.55 5.19
N PHE A 355 -31.40 -13.63 4.96
CA PHE A 355 -30.21 -13.45 5.79
C PHE A 355 -30.48 -12.69 7.09
N GLY A 356 -31.69 -12.15 7.27
CA GLY A 356 -32.13 -11.55 8.53
C GLY A 356 -32.68 -12.58 9.52
N MET A 357 -32.95 -13.81 9.08
CA MET A 357 -33.47 -14.88 9.93
C MET A 357 -32.36 -15.52 10.77
N GLU A 358 -32.72 -15.98 11.97
CA GLU A 358 -31.83 -16.70 12.87
C GLU A 358 -31.42 -18.03 12.22
N GLY A 359 -30.12 -18.20 11.92
CA GLY A 359 -29.56 -19.44 11.34
C GLY A 359 -29.03 -19.36 9.91
N VAL A 360 -29.39 -18.35 9.11
CA VAL A 360 -28.84 -18.18 7.75
C VAL A 360 -27.73 -17.14 7.78
N ILE A 361 -26.47 -17.57 7.90
CA ILE A 361 -25.30 -16.67 7.97
C ILE A 361 -24.60 -16.65 6.62
N PRO A 362 -24.49 -15.48 5.95
CA PRO A 362 -23.68 -15.35 4.74
C PRO A 362 -22.21 -15.66 5.04
N VAL A 363 -21.67 -16.64 4.32
CA VAL A 363 -20.25 -17.02 4.39
C VAL A 363 -19.68 -17.10 2.98
N PHE A 364 -18.61 -16.37 2.74
CA PHE A 364 -17.87 -16.35 1.48
C PHE A 364 -16.49 -16.93 1.72
N LYS A 365 -16.16 -18.04 1.08
CA LYS A 365 -14.90 -18.74 1.33
C LYS A 365 -14.22 -19.15 0.04
N THR A 366 -12.89 -19.18 0.08
CA THR A 366 -12.11 -19.80 -0.98
C THR A 366 -12.41 -21.31 -1.05
N PRO A 367 -12.39 -21.95 -2.24
CA PRO A 367 -12.71 -23.37 -2.37
C PRO A 367 -11.84 -24.31 -1.50
N ASN A 368 -10.60 -23.91 -1.23
CA ASN A 368 -9.63 -24.65 -0.43
C ASN A 368 -9.65 -24.30 1.07
N TYR A 369 -10.54 -23.40 1.53
CA TYR A 369 -10.58 -23.00 2.93
C TYR A 369 -11.06 -24.15 3.81
N VAL A 370 -10.29 -24.43 4.86
CA VAL A 370 -10.60 -25.43 5.88
C VAL A 370 -10.65 -24.75 7.23
N ALA A 371 -11.82 -24.81 7.88
CA ALA A 371 -11.98 -24.25 9.21
C ALA A 371 -11.04 -24.93 10.22
N PRO A 372 -10.38 -24.18 11.13
CA PRO A 372 -9.49 -24.76 12.13
C PRO A 372 -10.25 -25.68 13.09
N ARG A 373 -9.68 -26.87 13.36
CA ARG A 373 -10.28 -27.91 14.22
C ARG A 373 -10.35 -27.55 15.71
N VAL A 374 -9.42 -26.71 16.19
CA VAL A 374 -9.38 -26.18 17.56
C VAL A 374 -9.15 -24.68 17.47
N ARG A 375 -10.02 -23.91 18.11
CA ARG A 375 -9.91 -22.44 18.22
C ARG A 375 -9.30 -22.13 19.58
N ASN A 376 -7.97 -22.07 19.68
CA ASN A 376 -7.33 -21.53 20.87
C ASN A 376 -7.02 -20.03 20.63
N PRO A 377 -7.64 -19.10 21.36
CA PRO A 377 -7.34 -17.66 21.23
C PRO A 377 -5.86 -17.33 21.46
N GLU A 378 -5.13 -18.18 22.21
CA GLU A 378 -3.70 -18.00 22.47
C GLU A 378 -2.79 -18.33 21.28
N ASP A 379 -3.27 -19.12 20.29
CA ASP A 379 -2.49 -19.41 19.08
C ASP A 379 -2.29 -18.15 18.20
N ASP A 380 -3.14 -17.13 18.37
CA ASP A 380 -3.03 -15.82 17.72
C ASP A 380 -1.98 -14.90 18.41
N LEU A 381 -1.44 -15.31 19.58
CA LEU A 381 -0.53 -14.51 20.43
C LEU A 381 0.93 -14.99 20.48
N VAL A 382 1.25 -16.19 19.97
CA VAL A 382 2.62 -16.73 20.09
C VAL A 382 3.54 -16.07 19.07
N THR A 383 4.33 -15.08 19.48
CA THR A 383 5.41 -14.54 18.65
C THR A 383 6.59 -15.51 18.72
N PRO A 384 7.18 -15.98 17.60
CA PRO A 384 8.40 -16.77 17.67
C PRO A 384 9.52 -15.92 18.27
N GLY A 385 9.89 -16.16 19.52
CA GLY A 385 10.98 -15.43 20.19
C GLY A 385 10.90 -15.33 21.71
N THR A 386 9.75 -15.52 22.34
CA THR A 386 9.65 -15.56 23.81
C THR A 386 9.48 -16.99 24.30
N ARG A 387 10.58 -17.75 24.28
CA ARG A 387 10.70 -18.85 25.25
C ARG A 387 10.66 -18.21 26.63
N ARG A 388 9.56 -18.38 27.36
CA ARG A 388 9.62 -18.30 28.82
C ARG A 388 10.62 -19.36 29.25
N VAL A 389 11.77 -18.91 29.73
CA VAL A 389 12.64 -19.75 30.56
C VAL A 389 11.88 -19.85 31.88
N GLU A 390 11.12 -20.92 32.05
CA GLU A 390 10.60 -21.29 33.36
C GLU A 390 11.79 -21.77 34.19
N GLY A 391 12.03 -21.07 35.30
CA GLY A 391 12.96 -21.48 36.35
C GLY A 391 12.25 -22.28 37.44
#